data_AF-A0A449B6S9-F1
#
_entry.id   AF-A0A449B6S9-F1
#
_cell.length_a   1.000
_cell.length_b   1.000
_cell.length_c   1.000
_cell.angle_alpha   90.00
_cell.angle_beta   90.00
_cell.angle_gamma   90.00
#
_symmetry.space_group_name_H-M   'P 1'
#
loop_
_entity.id
_entity.type
_entity.pdbx_description
1 polymer ?
#
loop_
_entity_poly.entity_id
_entity_poly.type
_entity_poly.pdbx_seq_one_letter_code
_entity_poly.pdbx_strand_id
1 'polypeptide(L)'
;MNKFKKILVAVAPLLALSSLSCTNKSQNITISNNISNYQESNQWNLFINQDAIQSILTTIYDNPESIQSYLDSQLNINEDYTRILNESLVFNNSLSLSFGSDSGGFLSSVPKPFPLRELDKQIQDLFEHNWLWYLFNLNKAEFIYYPQFDRFETNSESIKLDTLQNSLSNSSFFRPLSNKILQFSKQYYEDSQEYKTYNFFLLLDGGFILKLQVDKYFEDGKWDTSINLDSYIYSYPYIFNKENVNNIFNISKYVSDTQSFFELSENRSKSILFKENYGSSELRFTLSAIKK
;
A
#
# COMPACT_ATOMS: atom_id res chain seq x y z
N MET A 1 -30.65 -5.16 -62.66
CA MET A 1 -29.58 -5.90 -63.36
C MET A 1 -28.76 -4.92 -64.17
N ASN A 2 -27.44 -4.88 -63.93
CA ASN A 2 -26.36 -4.32 -64.76
C ASN A 2 -26.43 -2.82 -65.15
N LYS A 3 -25.35 -2.05 -65.29
CA LYS A 3 -23.92 -2.14 -65.00
C LYS A 3 -23.38 -0.70 -65.22
N PHE A 4 -22.35 -0.35 -64.45
CA PHE A 4 -21.50 0.84 -64.57
C PHE A 4 -21.12 1.27 -66.00
N LYS A 5 -20.98 2.60 -66.20
CA LYS A 5 -19.86 3.30 -66.88
C LYS A 5 -20.04 4.82 -66.64
N LYS A 6 -19.10 5.50 -65.95
CA LYS A 6 -17.92 6.22 -66.50
C LYS A 6 -18.34 7.34 -67.48
N ILE A 7 -17.85 8.58 -67.49
CA ILE A 7 -16.73 9.32 -66.88
C ILE A 7 -16.81 10.76 -67.51
N LEU A 8 -16.06 11.73 -66.96
CA LEU A 8 -15.61 13.01 -67.57
C LEU A 8 -16.65 14.17 -67.64
N VAL A 9 -16.33 15.46 -67.48
CA VAL A 9 -15.21 16.24 -66.89
C VAL A 9 -15.58 17.72 -67.11
N ALA A 10 -15.29 18.55 -66.09
CA ALA A 10 -14.98 19.99 -66.10
C ALA A 10 -16.00 20.99 -66.73
N VAL A 11 -16.15 22.23 -66.27
CA VAL A 11 -15.13 23.23 -65.99
C VAL A 11 -15.59 24.18 -64.88
N ALA A 12 -14.63 24.57 -64.03
CA ALA A 12 -14.74 25.50 -62.91
C ALA A 12 -15.11 26.93 -63.32
N PRO A 13 -15.43 27.78 -62.33
CA PRO A 13 -14.54 28.93 -62.16
C PRO A 13 -14.09 29.14 -60.71
N LEU A 14 -12.77 29.21 -60.57
CA LEU A 14 -12.02 30.23 -59.84
C LEU A 14 -12.77 30.96 -58.71
N LEU A 15 -12.49 30.53 -57.47
CA LEU A 15 -12.50 31.44 -56.33
C LEU A 15 -11.12 31.45 -55.69
N ALA A 16 -10.68 32.68 -55.45
CA ALA A 16 -9.34 33.06 -55.12
C ALA A 16 -8.85 32.47 -53.80
N LEU A 17 -7.59 32.07 -53.84
CA LEU A 17 -6.74 31.76 -52.69
C LEU A 17 -6.56 33.02 -51.84
N SER A 18 -7.28 33.14 -50.73
CA SER A 18 -6.76 33.83 -49.55
C SER A 18 -6.03 32.79 -48.71
N SER A 19 -4.71 32.72 -48.89
CA SER A 19 -3.82 32.02 -47.97
C SER A 19 -3.84 32.75 -46.63
N LEU A 20 -4.82 32.42 -45.78
CA LEU A 20 -4.65 32.55 -44.35
C LEU A 20 -3.60 31.52 -43.95
N SER A 21 -2.35 31.95 -43.93
CA SER A 21 -1.32 31.31 -43.13
C SER A 21 -1.76 31.42 -41.68
N CYS A 22 -2.60 30.48 -41.23
CA CYS A 22 -2.61 30.11 -39.83
C CYS A 22 -1.26 29.43 -39.60
N THR A 23 -0.24 30.21 -39.25
CA THR A 23 0.75 29.75 -38.29
C THR A 23 0.00 29.42 -37.02
N ASN A 24 -0.62 28.25 -36.97
CA ASN A 24 -0.79 27.53 -35.73
C ASN A 24 0.63 27.18 -35.31
N LYS A 25 1.25 28.16 -34.64
CA LYS A 25 2.25 27.88 -33.62
C LYS A 25 1.57 26.80 -32.78
N SER A 26 2.02 25.55 -32.93
CA SER A 26 1.65 24.54 -31.96
C SER A 26 2.21 25.07 -30.65
N GLN A 27 1.37 25.80 -29.91
CA GLN A 27 1.44 25.76 -28.48
C GLN A 27 1.28 24.28 -28.21
N ASN A 28 2.42 23.59 -28.03
CA ASN A 28 2.42 22.36 -27.29
C ASN A 28 1.76 22.73 -25.98
N ILE A 29 0.52 22.31 -25.92
CA ILE A 29 -0.45 22.48 -24.87
C ILE A 29 0.26 22.01 -23.60
N THR A 30 0.77 22.95 -22.80
CA THR A 30 1.11 22.79 -21.38
C THR A 30 -0.17 22.57 -20.56
N ILE A 31 -1.19 21.94 -21.14
CA ILE A 31 -2.47 21.61 -20.52
C ILE A 31 -2.45 20.14 -20.09
N SER A 32 -1.65 19.26 -20.72
CA SER A 32 -1.50 17.87 -20.25
C SER A 32 -0.88 17.83 -18.85
N ASN A 33 0.19 18.58 -18.61
CA ASN A 33 0.90 18.60 -17.33
C ASN A 33 0.08 19.33 -16.24
N ASN A 34 -0.69 20.35 -16.61
CA ASN A 34 -1.54 21.07 -15.65
C ASN A 34 -2.77 20.25 -15.26
N ILE A 35 -3.35 19.44 -16.18
CA ILE A 35 -4.46 18.55 -15.86
C ILE A 35 -3.98 17.35 -15.03
N SER A 36 -2.82 16.74 -15.36
CA SER A 36 -2.28 15.62 -14.58
C SER A 36 -1.94 16.06 -13.15
N ASN A 37 -1.26 17.19 -12.99
CA ASN A 37 -0.89 17.72 -11.67
C ASN A 37 -2.13 18.12 -10.85
N TYR A 38 -3.17 18.66 -11.51
CA TYR A 38 -4.43 18.99 -10.84
C TYR A 38 -5.19 17.74 -10.39
N GLN A 39 -5.22 16.68 -11.21
CA GLN A 39 -5.87 15.42 -10.86
C GLN A 39 -5.14 14.71 -9.70
N GLU A 40 -3.82 14.68 -9.73
CA GLU A 40 -3.00 14.10 -8.67
C GLU A 40 -3.15 14.89 -7.36
N SER A 41 -3.13 16.23 -7.43
CA SER A 41 -3.39 17.09 -6.26
C SER A 41 -4.78 16.88 -5.68
N ASN A 42 -5.81 16.72 -6.52
CA ASN A 42 -7.16 16.44 -6.04
C ASN A 42 -7.27 15.04 -5.39
N GLN A 43 -6.64 14.03 -6.00
CA GLN A 43 -6.58 12.68 -5.40
C GLN A 43 -5.85 12.68 -4.07
N TRP A 44 -4.73 13.42 -3.96
CA TRP A 44 -4.01 13.61 -2.72
C TRP A 44 -4.89 14.22 -1.64
N ASN A 45 -5.59 15.32 -1.96
CA ASN A 45 -6.47 16.00 -1.02
C ASN A 45 -7.63 15.09 -0.57
N LEU A 46 -8.24 14.33 -1.48
CA LEU A 46 -9.28 13.35 -1.13
C LEU A 46 -8.73 12.25 -0.23
N PHE A 47 -7.50 11.78 -0.50
CA PHE A 47 -6.84 10.74 0.27
C PHE A 47 -6.52 11.19 1.70
N ILE A 48 -5.87 12.34 1.87
CA ILE A 48 -5.47 12.84 3.20
C ILE A 48 -6.68 13.21 4.06
N ASN A 49 -7.79 13.61 3.45
CA ASN A 49 -9.03 13.97 4.16
C ASN A 49 -9.84 12.75 4.63
N GLN A 50 -9.39 11.52 4.38
CA GLN A 50 -10.01 10.33 4.94
C GLN A 50 -9.87 10.33 6.47
N ASP A 51 -10.94 9.98 7.19
CA ASP A 51 -10.98 9.96 8.66
C ASP A 51 -9.84 9.15 9.28
N ALA A 52 -9.49 8.01 8.68
CA ALA A 52 -8.40 7.16 9.12
C ALA A 52 -7.04 7.89 9.06
N ILE A 53 -6.77 8.60 7.96
CA ILE A 53 -5.52 9.34 7.76
C ILE A 53 -5.43 10.52 8.72
N GLN A 54 -6.52 11.28 8.86
CA GLN A 54 -6.59 12.37 9.83
C GLN A 54 -6.39 11.86 11.27
N SER A 55 -6.96 10.71 11.63
CA SER A 55 -6.78 10.10 12.93
C SER A 55 -5.31 9.70 13.19
N ILE A 56 -4.62 9.15 12.19
CA ILE A 56 -3.19 8.81 12.29
C ILE A 56 -2.35 10.10 12.44
N LEU A 57 -2.54 11.09 11.55
CA LEU A 57 -1.77 12.34 11.55
C LEU A 57 -1.90 13.11 12.86
N THR A 58 -3.12 13.26 13.38
CA THR A 58 -3.38 13.93 14.66
C THR A 58 -2.95 13.11 15.88
N THR A 59 -2.71 11.81 15.71
CA THR A 59 -2.10 10.98 16.76
C THR A 59 -0.58 11.15 16.77
N ILE A 60 0.06 11.29 15.62
CA ILE A 60 1.51 11.47 15.49
C ILE A 60 1.90 12.91 15.89
N TYR A 61 1.29 13.91 15.25
CA TYR A 61 1.70 15.31 15.35
C TYR A 61 0.76 16.11 16.24
N ASP A 62 1.33 16.90 17.15
CA ASP A 62 0.57 17.65 18.14
C ASP A 62 0.01 18.98 17.60
N ASN A 63 0.51 19.47 16.46
CA ASN A 63 0.10 20.76 15.90
C ASN A 63 -0.11 20.71 14.37
N PRO A 64 -0.97 21.59 13.83
CA PRO A 64 -1.28 21.62 12.39
C PRO A 64 -0.10 21.96 11.48
N GLU A 65 0.87 22.76 11.95
CA GLU A 65 2.03 23.16 11.15
C GLU A 65 2.97 21.98 10.88
N SER A 66 3.20 21.13 11.89
CA SER A 66 3.94 19.89 11.77
C SER A 66 3.25 18.90 10.83
N ILE A 67 1.92 18.80 10.89
CA ILE A 67 1.14 18.00 9.94
C ILE A 67 1.37 18.52 8.52
N GLN A 68 1.21 19.82 8.28
CA GLN A 68 1.36 20.39 6.93
C GLN A 68 2.78 20.20 6.39
N SER A 69 3.81 20.45 7.20
CA SER A 69 5.21 20.23 6.83
C SER A 69 5.47 18.78 6.43
N TYR A 70 4.91 17.82 7.19
CA TYR A 70 5.01 16.40 6.83
C TYR A 70 4.26 16.09 5.52
N LEU A 71 3.02 16.56 5.35
CA LEU A 71 2.26 16.38 4.11
C LEU A 71 3.02 16.89 2.87
N ASP A 72 3.64 18.06 2.99
CA ASP A 72 4.45 18.64 1.93
C ASP A 72 5.70 17.79 1.65
N SER A 73 6.34 17.24 2.68
CA SER A 73 7.48 16.33 2.50
C SER A 73 7.09 15.07 1.71
N GLN A 74 5.90 14.52 1.97
CA GLN A 74 5.41 13.28 1.34
C GLN A 74 5.01 13.51 -0.12
N LEU A 75 4.46 14.68 -0.45
CA LEU A 75 4.12 15.05 -1.82
C LEU A 75 5.37 15.31 -2.68
N ASN A 76 6.48 15.72 -2.07
CA ASN A 76 7.73 16.07 -2.74
C ASN A 76 8.75 14.91 -2.84
N ILE A 77 8.33 13.68 -2.54
CA ILE A 77 9.18 12.49 -2.76
C ILE A 77 9.50 12.37 -4.24
N ASN A 78 10.80 12.33 -4.56
CA ASN A 78 11.28 12.40 -5.94
C ASN A 78 11.33 11.02 -6.63
N GLU A 79 11.48 11.03 -7.96
CA GLU A 79 11.57 9.80 -8.75
C GLU A 79 12.80 8.93 -8.41
N ASP A 80 13.89 9.56 -7.95
CA ASP A 80 15.10 8.83 -7.56
C ASP A 80 14.86 7.94 -6.34
N TYR A 81 14.12 8.43 -5.34
CA TYR A 81 13.69 7.61 -4.21
C TYR A 81 12.86 6.42 -4.67
N THR A 82 11.85 6.63 -5.52
CA THR A 82 11.01 5.53 -6.04
C THR A 82 11.79 4.51 -6.87
N ARG A 83 12.80 4.96 -7.62
CA ARG A 83 13.70 4.08 -8.37
C ARG A 83 14.54 3.21 -7.43
N ILE A 84 15.22 3.84 -6.47
CA ILE A 84 16.05 3.14 -5.49
C ILE A 84 15.21 2.17 -4.65
N LEU A 85 14.02 2.59 -4.21
CA LEU A 85 13.10 1.74 -3.47
C LEU A 85 12.69 0.49 -4.27
N ASN A 86 12.37 0.63 -5.56
CA ASN A 86 12.05 -0.51 -6.40
C ASN A 86 13.24 -1.46 -6.58
N GLU A 87 14.45 -0.92 -6.75
CA GLU A 87 15.67 -1.72 -6.76
C GLU A 87 15.80 -2.49 -5.43
N SER A 88 15.59 -1.82 -4.29
CA SER A 88 15.62 -2.46 -2.96
C SER A 88 14.61 -3.59 -2.83
N LEU A 89 13.37 -3.40 -3.28
CA LEU A 89 12.31 -4.41 -3.20
C LEU A 89 12.63 -5.66 -4.05
N VAL A 90 13.27 -5.49 -5.21
CA VAL A 90 13.72 -6.61 -6.05
C VAL A 90 14.81 -7.43 -5.34
N PHE A 91 15.78 -6.76 -4.73
CA PHE A 91 16.90 -7.43 -4.06
C PHE A 91 16.56 -7.98 -2.67
N ASN A 92 15.56 -7.41 -1.99
CA ASN A 92 15.14 -7.85 -0.65
C ASN A 92 13.89 -8.75 -0.64
N ASN A 93 13.40 -9.19 -1.80
CA ASN A 93 12.31 -10.16 -1.85
C ASN A 93 12.79 -11.52 -1.30
N SER A 94 11.91 -12.22 -0.57
CA SER A 94 12.08 -13.61 -0.13
C SER A 94 12.61 -14.60 -1.20
N LEU A 95 12.30 -14.37 -2.48
CA LEU A 95 12.86 -15.14 -3.61
C LEU A 95 14.36 -14.87 -3.84
N SER A 96 14.81 -13.63 -3.60
CA SER A 96 16.22 -13.24 -3.71
C SER A 96 17.02 -13.69 -2.48
N LEU A 97 16.40 -13.66 -1.29
CA LEU A 97 17.02 -14.11 -0.03
C LEU A 97 17.18 -15.65 0.05
N SER A 98 16.39 -16.40 -0.70
CA SER A 98 16.49 -17.87 -0.76
C SER A 98 17.68 -18.37 -1.57
N PHE A 99 18.39 -17.51 -2.31
CA PHE A 99 19.67 -17.82 -2.93
C PHE A 99 20.86 -17.79 -1.95
N GLY A 100 20.60 -17.48 -0.68
CA GLY A 100 21.61 -17.43 0.36
C GLY A 100 22.45 -16.15 0.26
N SER A 101 22.56 -15.44 1.37
CA SER A 101 23.69 -14.56 1.61
C SER A 101 24.46 -15.09 2.79
N ASP A 102 25.80 -15.06 2.72
CA ASP A 102 26.67 -15.36 3.87
C ASP A 102 26.44 -14.39 5.06
N SER A 103 25.63 -13.36 4.85
CA SER A 103 25.04 -12.53 5.90
C SER A 103 23.65 -13.02 6.25
N GLY A 104 23.39 -13.30 7.53
CA GLY A 104 22.12 -13.89 7.92
C GLY A 104 20.89 -13.00 7.65
N GLY A 105 19.71 -13.60 7.83
CA GLY A 105 18.42 -12.98 7.53
C GLY A 105 18.14 -11.70 8.32
N PHE A 106 16.92 -11.18 8.20
CA PHE A 106 16.45 -9.93 8.83
C PHE A 106 16.76 -9.79 10.33
N LEU A 107 16.98 -10.91 11.05
CA LEU A 107 17.32 -10.97 12.49
C LEU A 107 18.78 -11.37 12.80
N SER A 108 19.68 -11.36 11.81
CA SER A 108 21.08 -11.75 12.01
C SER A 108 21.98 -10.58 12.39
N SER A 109 22.83 -10.79 13.39
CA SER A 109 23.90 -9.89 13.81
C SER A 109 25.13 -9.89 12.89
N VAL A 110 25.11 -10.65 11.79
CA VAL A 110 26.16 -10.60 10.76
C VAL A 110 25.83 -9.46 9.79
N PRO A 111 26.67 -8.42 9.72
CA PRO A 111 26.36 -7.24 8.93
C PRO A 111 26.31 -7.62 7.44
N LYS A 112 25.16 -7.35 6.80
CA LYS A 112 24.98 -7.63 5.36
C LYS A 112 26.04 -6.89 4.51
N PRO A 113 26.40 -7.38 3.31
CA PRO A 113 27.18 -6.60 2.36
C PRO A 113 26.62 -5.18 2.22
N PHE A 114 27.51 -4.18 2.10
CA PHE A 114 27.12 -2.76 2.05
C PHE A 114 25.94 -2.46 1.11
N PRO A 115 25.86 -3.04 -0.12
CA PRO A 115 24.71 -2.84 -0.99
C PRO A 115 23.39 -3.29 -0.36
N LEU A 116 23.35 -4.44 0.33
CA LEU A 116 22.11 -4.94 0.94
C LEU A 116 21.70 -4.11 2.16
N ARG A 117 22.65 -3.57 2.93
CA ARG A 117 22.35 -2.66 4.06
C ARG A 117 21.70 -1.37 3.60
N GLU A 118 22.22 -0.75 2.54
CA GLU A 118 21.63 0.48 2.02
C GLU A 118 20.23 0.23 1.42
N LEU A 119 20.00 -0.93 0.81
CA LEU A 119 18.68 -1.28 0.28
C LEU A 119 17.67 -1.57 1.40
N ASP A 120 18.09 -2.23 2.50
CA ASP A 120 17.24 -2.43 3.68
C ASP A 120 16.76 -1.11 4.28
N LYS A 121 17.66 -0.12 4.39
CA LYS A 121 17.31 1.22 4.90
C LYS A 121 16.21 1.88 4.10
N GLN A 122 16.19 1.71 2.77
CA GLN A 122 15.18 2.31 1.91
C GLN A 122 13.79 1.69 2.15
N ILE A 123 13.75 0.39 2.42
CA ILE A 123 12.51 -0.31 2.78
C ILE A 123 12.06 0.08 4.18
N GLN A 124 12.99 0.20 5.13
CA GLN A 124 12.70 0.70 6.46
C GLN A 124 12.14 2.14 6.40
N ASP A 125 12.78 3.01 5.64
CA ASP A 125 12.37 4.40 5.44
C ASP A 125 10.97 4.51 4.83
N LEU A 126 10.59 3.57 3.94
CA LEU A 126 9.23 3.47 3.41
C LEU A 126 8.19 3.27 4.51
N PHE A 127 8.46 2.36 5.46
CA PHE A 127 7.49 1.96 6.48
C PHE A 127 7.52 2.84 7.74
N GLU A 128 8.63 3.51 8.02
CA GLU A 128 8.80 4.37 9.19
C GLU A 128 8.56 5.85 8.88
N HIS A 129 9.09 6.37 7.78
CA HIS A 129 9.04 7.81 7.46
C HIS A 129 8.12 8.14 6.29
N ASN A 130 8.10 7.31 5.24
CA ASN A 130 7.34 7.56 4.00
C ASN A 130 6.04 6.74 3.92
N TRP A 131 5.49 6.35 5.07
CA TRP A 131 4.31 5.51 5.15
C TRP A 131 3.09 6.17 4.50
N LEU A 132 2.95 7.50 4.60
CA LEU A 132 1.80 8.20 4.03
C LEU A 132 1.85 8.20 2.50
N TRP A 133 3.04 8.45 1.92
CA TRP A 133 3.26 8.30 0.50
C TRP A 133 2.98 6.88 0.03
N TYR A 134 3.41 5.88 0.79
CA TYR A 134 3.11 4.48 0.48
C TYR A 134 1.61 4.20 0.49
N LEU A 135 0.89 4.64 1.53
CA LEU A 135 -0.57 4.48 1.61
C LEU A 135 -1.27 5.17 0.44
N PHE A 136 -0.82 6.36 0.06
CA PHE A 136 -1.37 7.07 -1.11
C PHE A 136 -1.15 6.29 -2.41
N ASN A 137 0.02 5.66 -2.58
CA ASN A 137 0.40 4.89 -3.77
C ASN A 137 0.04 3.39 -3.69
N LEU A 138 -0.83 2.97 -2.76
CA LEU A 138 -1.21 1.55 -2.60
C LEU A 138 -1.75 0.91 -3.89
N ASN A 139 -2.46 1.67 -4.72
CA ASN A 139 -2.97 1.18 -6.00
C ASN A 139 -1.86 0.86 -7.04
N LYS A 140 -0.63 1.33 -6.79
CA LYS A 140 0.57 1.02 -7.57
C LYS A 140 1.40 -0.11 -6.94
N ALA A 141 1.14 -0.46 -5.68
CA ALA A 141 1.87 -1.49 -4.96
C ALA A 141 1.47 -2.90 -5.43
N GLU A 142 2.47 -3.72 -5.72
CA GLU A 142 2.32 -5.12 -6.10
C GLU A 142 2.77 -5.99 -4.94
N PHE A 143 1.89 -6.91 -4.53
CA PHE A 143 2.09 -7.80 -3.41
C PHE A 143 2.17 -9.25 -3.88
N ILE A 144 2.95 -10.05 -3.16
CA ILE A 144 3.08 -11.49 -3.40
C ILE A 144 2.59 -12.25 -2.17
N TYR A 145 1.88 -13.35 -2.40
CA TYR A 145 1.45 -14.24 -1.33
C TYR A 145 2.65 -14.77 -0.52
N TYR A 146 2.63 -14.58 0.80
CA TYR A 146 3.69 -14.95 1.72
C TYR A 146 3.12 -15.77 2.89
N PRO A 147 3.07 -17.12 2.74
CA PRO A 147 2.37 -18.00 3.67
C PRO A 147 2.88 -17.85 5.11
N GLN A 148 1.99 -17.99 6.09
CA GLN A 148 2.37 -18.09 7.50
C GLN A 148 2.85 -19.52 7.78
N PHE A 149 4.05 -19.65 8.35
CA PHE A 149 4.64 -20.94 8.71
C PHE A 149 4.42 -21.20 10.21
N ASP A 150 3.46 -22.05 10.54
CA ASP A 150 3.38 -22.61 11.89
C ASP A 150 4.10 -23.97 11.93
N ARG A 151 5.30 -23.98 12.52
CA ARG A 151 6.15 -25.17 12.63
C ARG A 151 5.60 -26.24 13.58
N PHE A 152 4.54 -25.93 14.34
CA PHE A 152 3.89 -26.86 15.26
C PHE A 152 2.62 -27.49 14.66
N GLU A 153 1.97 -26.82 13.71
CA GLU A 153 0.73 -27.32 13.09
C GLU A 153 0.92 -27.95 11.70
N THR A 154 2.03 -27.68 11.00
CA THR A 154 2.14 -28.02 9.57
C THR A 154 3.32 -28.91 9.18
N ASN A 155 3.03 -29.95 8.40
CA ASN A 155 4.02 -30.71 7.64
C ASN A 155 4.49 -29.84 6.45
N SER A 156 5.80 -29.80 6.17
CA SER A 156 6.37 -29.13 5.00
C SER A 156 5.66 -29.42 3.65
N GLU A 157 5.03 -30.58 3.53
CA GLU A 157 4.29 -31.02 2.35
C GLU A 157 2.86 -30.43 2.28
N SER A 158 2.16 -30.31 3.43
CA SER A 158 0.86 -29.62 3.46
C SER A 158 1.03 -28.13 3.20
N ILE A 159 2.11 -27.50 3.66
CA ILE A 159 2.43 -26.09 3.36
C ILE A 159 2.65 -25.88 1.86
N LYS A 160 3.36 -26.79 1.20
CA LYS A 160 3.56 -26.71 -0.25
C LYS A 160 2.23 -26.83 -0.99
N LEU A 161 1.36 -27.73 -0.54
CA LEU A 161 0.03 -27.93 -1.13
C LEU A 161 -0.88 -26.71 -0.90
N ASP A 162 -0.93 -26.17 0.32
CA ASP A 162 -1.73 -24.97 0.64
C ASP A 162 -1.19 -23.73 -0.08
N THR A 163 0.13 -23.57 -0.16
CA THR A 163 0.76 -22.49 -0.91
C THR A 163 0.46 -22.62 -2.40
N LEU A 164 0.56 -23.84 -2.95
CA LEU A 164 0.22 -24.11 -4.35
C LEU A 164 -1.27 -23.84 -4.59
N GLN A 165 -2.15 -24.35 -3.74
CA GLN A 165 -3.61 -24.18 -3.84
C GLN A 165 -4.00 -22.71 -3.73
N ASN A 166 -3.41 -21.96 -2.80
CA ASN A 166 -3.65 -20.52 -2.65
C ASN A 166 -3.05 -19.74 -3.82
N SER A 167 -1.87 -20.11 -4.32
CA SER A 167 -1.28 -19.47 -5.50
C SER A 167 -2.10 -19.69 -6.77
N LEU A 168 -2.65 -20.90 -6.93
CA LEU A 168 -3.48 -21.29 -8.06
C LEU A 168 -4.89 -20.69 -7.99
N SER A 169 -5.44 -20.55 -6.78
CA SER A 169 -6.81 -20.03 -6.58
C SER A 169 -6.88 -18.51 -6.46
N ASN A 170 -5.85 -17.85 -5.91
CA ASN A 170 -5.91 -16.44 -5.52
C ASN A 170 -4.95 -15.51 -6.26
N SER A 171 -4.27 -15.98 -7.32
CA SER A 171 -3.15 -15.31 -8.00
C SER A 171 -1.97 -15.07 -7.06
N SER A 172 -0.77 -15.51 -7.45
CA SER A 172 0.45 -15.27 -6.67
C SER A 172 0.75 -13.79 -6.47
N PHE A 173 0.23 -12.93 -7.35
CA PHE A 173 0.39 -11.48 -7.32
C PHE A 173 -0.95 -10.78 -7.14
N PHE A 174 -0.95 -9.75 -6.31
CA PHE A 174 -2.10 -8.91 -6.03
C PHE A 174 -1.72 -7.43 -6.12
N ARG A 175 -2.63 -6.61 -6.63
CA ARG A 175 -2.51 -5.16 -6.65
C ARG A 175 -3.84 -4.53 -6.22
N PRO A 176 -3.87 -3.70 -5.16
CA PRO A 176 -5.06 -2.94 -4.79
C PRO A 176 -5.56 -2.10 -5.97
N LEU A 177 -6.88 -2.00 -6.13
CA LEU A 177 -7.47 -1.16 -7.17
C LEU A 177 -7.49 0.32 -6.76
N SER A 178 -7.52 0.60 -5.45
CA SER A 178 -7.56 1.94 -4.89
C SER A 178 -6.78 2.02 -3.57
N ASN A 179 -6.55 3.23 -3.10
CA ASN A 179 -6.01 3.56 -1.77
C ASN A 179 -7.10 3.95 -0.76
N LYS A 180 -8.35 3.55 -1.05
CA LYS A 180 -9.51 3.91 -0.23
C LYS A 180 -9.54 3.05 1.03
N ILE A 181 -9.61 3.70 2.18
CA ILE A 181 -9.81 3.08 3.48
C ILE A 181 -11.31 3.06 3.76
N LEU A 182 -11.87 1.86 3.86
CA LEU A 182 -13.30 1.64 4.05
C LEU A 182 -13.73 1.77 5.51
N GLN A 183 -12.93 1.25 6.43
CA GLN A 183 -13.11 1.31 7.88
C GLN A 183 -11.74 1.35 8.54
N PHE A 184 -11.65 1.89 9.75
CA PHE A 184 -10.46 1.72 10.58
C PHE A 184 -10.83 1.50 12.04
N SER A 185 -9.91 0.89 12.78
CA SER A 185 -9.98 0.76 14.23
C SER A 185 -8.66 1.20 14.84
N LYS A 186 -8.74 1.86 16.00
CA LYS A 186 -7.58 2.35 16.76
C LYS A 186 -7.59 1.66 18.12
N GLN A 187 -6.49 0.99 18.43
CA GLN A 187 -6.22 0.38 19.72
C GLN A 187 -5.16 1.21 20.45
N TYR A 188 -5.31 1.35 21.77
CA TYR A 188 -4.43 2.14 22.62
C TYR A 188 -3.89 1.29 23.76
N TYR A 189 -2.60 1.44 24.02
CA TYR A 189 -1.91 0.89 25.18
C TYR A 189 -1.08 1.96 25.85
N GLU A 190 -1.10 1.96 27.17
CA GLU A 190 -0.23 2.76 28.01
C GLU A 190 0.49 1.81 28.95
N ASP A 191 1.78 1.58 28.70
CA ASP A 191 2.60 0.72 29.56
C ASP A 191 3.08 1.50 30.78
N SER A 192 3.40 2.78 30.58
CA SER A 192 3.79 3.71 31.63
C SER A 192 3.40 5.15 31.27
N GLN A 193 3.57 6.08 32.20
CA GLN A 193 3.40 7.52 31.92
C GLN A 193 4.35 8.03 30.83
N GLU A 194 5.40 7.27 30.50
CA GLU A 194 6.46 7.61 29.56
C GLU A 194 6.38 6.80 28.26
N TYR A 195 5.43 5.85 28.14
CA TYR A 195 5.33 4.99 26.96
C TYR A 195 3.88 4.71 26.57
N LYS A 196 3.53 5.10 25.34
CA LYS A 196 2.19 4.95 24.75
C LYS A 196 2.30 4.30 23.38
N THR A 197 1.48 3.30 23.12
CA THR A 197 1.38 2.64 21.81
C THR A 197 -0.02 2.79 21.24
N TYR A 198 -0.10 3.18 19.98
CA TYR A 198 -1.34 3.24 19.20
C TYR A 198 -1.25 2.30 18.01
N ASN A 199 -2.14 1.32 17.93
CA ASN A 199 -2.22 0.42 16.78
C ASN A 199 -3.44 0.78 15.93
N PHE A 200 -3.20 1.10 14.67
CA PHE A 200 -4.21 1.38 13.67
C PHE A 200 -4.38 0.17 12.75
N PHE A 201 -5.62 -0.27 12.60
CA PHE A 201 -6.01 -1.34 11.69
C PHE A 201 -6.88 -0.75 10.60
N LEU A 202 -6.42 -0.80 9.36
CA LEU A 202 -7.06 -0.14 8.21
C LEU A 202 -7.64 -1.21 7.29
N LEU A 203 -8.95 -1.18 7.07
CA LEU A 203 -9.61 -2.02 6.07
C LEU A 203 -9.64 -1.30 4.73
N LEU A 204 -8.92 -1.83 3.74
CA LEU A 204 -8.88 -1.32 2.38
C LEU A 204 -10.02 -1.85 1.51
N ASP A 205 -10.31 -1.10 0.46
CA ASP A 205 -11.14 -1.57 -0.65
C ASP A 205 -10.50 -2.80 -1.32
N GLY A 206 -11.25 -3.89 -1.44
CA GLY A 206 -10.74 -5.20 -1.85
C GLY A 206 -10.45 -6.20 -0.71
N GLY A 207 -10.67 -5.83 0.55
CA GLY A 207 -10.73 -6.78 1.67
C GLY A 207 -9.41 -7.00 2.40
N PHE A 208 -8.48 -6.06 2.28
CA PHE A 208 -7.18 -6.15 2.92
C PHE A 208 -7.10 -5.33 4.19
N ILE A 209 -6.29 -5.79 5.12
CA ILE A 209 -6.03 -5.18 6.40
C ILE A 209 -4.56 -4.76 6.44
N LEU A 210 -4.34 -3.46 6.65
CA LEU A 210 -3.03 -2.88 6.96
C LEU A 210 -2.96 -2.56 8.45
N LYS A 211 -1.76 -2.67 9.02
CA LYS A 211 -1.48 -2.37 10.42
C LYS A 211 -0.42 -1.30 10.51
N LEU A 212 -0.67 -0.24 11.26
CA LEU A 212 0.29 0.82 11.53
C LEU A 212 0.40 1.01 13.04
N GLN A 213 1.62 0.93 13.57
CA GLN A 213 1.92 1.18 14.97
C GLN A 213 2.54 2.58 15.11
N VAL A 214 2.10 3.31 16.13
CA VAL A 214 2.71 4.57 16.57
C VAL A 214 3.10 4.40 18.03
N ASP A 215 4.40 4.43 18.31
CA ASP A 215 4.93 4.44 19.66
C ASP A 215 5.35 5.86 20.02
N LYS A 216 4.88 6.34 21.17
CA LYS A 216 5.33 7.58 21.77
C LYS A 216 6.08 7.27 23.04
N TYR A 217 7.30 7.77 23.14
CA TYR A 217 8.13 7.64 24.32
C TYR A 217 8.57 9.02 24.81
N PHE A 218 8.64 9.19 26.13
CA PHE A 218 9.06 10.44 26.75
C PHE A 218 10.54 10.36 27.12
N GLU A 219 11.39 11.10 26.41
CA GLU A 219 12.83 11.15 26.63
C GLU A 219 13.30 12.62 26.64
N ASP A 220 14.23 12.96 27.53
CA ASP A 220 14.80 14.32 27.65
C ASP A 220 13.77 15.46 27.74
N GLY A 221 12.64 15.20 28.41
CA GLY A 221 11.58 16.19 28.62
C GLY A 221 10.68 16.43 27.41
N LYS A 222 10.76 15.59 26.38
CA LYS A 222 9.95 15.69 25.16
C LYS A 222 9.37 14.33 24.79
N TRP A 223 8.20 14.35 24.15
CA TRP A 223 7.68 13.17 23.49
C TRP A 223 8.35 13.02 22.14
N ASP A 224 8.92 11.86 21.90
CA ASP A 224 9.37 11.43 20.59
C ASP A 224 8.41 10.36 20.05
N THR A 225 8.35 10.21 18.73
CA THR A 225 7.37 9.36 18.06
C THR A 225 8.05 8.46 17.04
N SER A 226 7.90 7.15 17.23
CA SER A 226 8.28 6.14 16.25
C SER A 226 7.03 5.62 15.54
N ILE A 227 7.14 5.39 14.24
CA ILE A 227 6.06 4.90 13.40
C ILE A 227 6.56 3.64 12.71
N ASN A 228 5.71 2.63 12.63
CA ASN A 228 6.01 1.40 11.91
C ASN A 228 4.76 0.90 11.21
N LEU A 229 4.73 1.04 9.88
CA LEU A 229 3.73 0.39 9.04
C LEU A 229 4.15 -1.05 8.77
N ASP A 230 3.27 -2.01 9.05
CA ASP A 230 3.56 -3.42 8.80
C ASP A 230 3.85 -3.64 7.31
N SER A 231 5.00 -4.27 7.04
CA SER A 231 5.44 -4.66 5.70
C SER A 231 4.51 -5.67 5.02
N TYR A 232 3.61 -6.28 5.78
CA TYR A 232 2.60 -7.21 5.30
C TYR A 232 1.21 -6.60 5.23
N ILE A 233 0.45 -7.08 4.26
CA ILE A 233 -1.01 -6.93 4.24
C ILE A 233 -1.67 -8.27 4.50
N TYR A 234 -2.83 -8.22 5.16
CA TYR A 234 -3.58 -9.39 5.56
C TYR A 234 -4.94 -9.40 4.89
N SER A 235 -5.51 -10.58 4.68
CA SER A 235 -6.88 -10.77 4.20
C SER A 235 -7.40 -12.12 4.70
N TYR A 236 -8.68 -12.38 4.48
CA TYR A 236 -9.27 -13.71 4.68
C TYR A 236 -9.85 -14.24 3.38
N PRO A 237 -9.91 -15.57 3.16
CA PRO A 237 -10.42 -16.16 1.93
C PRO A 237 -11.81 -15.66 1.52
N TYR A 238 -12.70 -15.39 2.49
CA TYR A 238 -14.07 -14.95 2.18
C TYR A 238 -14.20 -13.47 1.83
N ILE A 239 -13.20 -12.64 2.13
CA ILE A 239 -13.23 -11.19 1.87
C ILE A 239 -12.22 -10.76 0.80
N PHE A 240 -11.24 -11.61 0.51
CA PHE A 240 -10.19 -11.35 -0.48
C PHE A 240 -10.80 -11.03 -1.85
N ASN A 241 -10.46 -9.85 -2.40
CA ASN A 241 -10.93 -9.34 -3.68
C ASN A 241 -12.46 -9.33 -3.82
N LYS A 242 -13.19 -9.17 -2.71
CA LYS A 242 -14.64 -8.97 -2.74
C LYS A 242 -14.98 -7.50 -2.89
N GLU A 243 -16.06 -7.25 -3.64
CA GLU A 243 -16.74 -5.97 -3.61
C GLU A 243 -17.59 -5.84 -2.34
N ASN A 244 -17.90 -4.61 -1.94
CA ASN A 244 -18.79 -4.32 -0.81
C ASN A 244 -18.35 -4.97 0.51
N VAL A 245 -17.03 -5.03 0.76
CA VAL A 245 -16.42 -5.63 1.96
C VAL A 245 -17.06 -5.13 3.25
N ASN A 246 -17.46 -3.85 3.31
CA ASN A 246 -18.13 -3.26 4.47
C ASN A 246 -19.39 -3.99 4.94
N ASN A 247 -20.05 -4.73 4.05
CA ASN A 247 -21.27 -5.47 4.39
C ASN A 247 -20.98 -6.83 5.01
N ILE A 248 -19.78 -7.37 4.79
CA ILE A 248 -19.40 -8.73 5.18
C ILE A 248 -18.27 -8.76 6.20
N PHE A 249 -17.56 -7.65 6.43
CA PHE A 249 -16.44 -7.57 7.35
C PHE A 249 -16.50 -6.30 8.21
N ASN A 250 -16.16 -6.44 9.48
CA ASN A 250 -16.12 -5.34 10.45
C ASN A 250 -14.75 -5.31 11.11
N ILE A 251 -13.99 -4.23 10.86
CA ILE A 251 -12.62 -4.11 11.36
C ILE A 251 -12.56 -4.01 12.88
N SER A 252 -13.53 -3.36 13.52
CA SER A 252 -13.59 -3.27 14.99
C SER A 252 -13.83 -4.64 15.63
N LYS A 253 -14.67 -5.49 15.01
CA LYS A 253 -14.89 -6.87 15.44
C LYS A 253 -13.62 -7.72 15.26
N TYR A 254 -12.91 -7.54 14.14
CA TYR A 254 -11.60 -8.18 13.94
C TYR A 254 -10.66 -7.83 15.08
N VAL A 255 -10.50 -6.53 15.40
CA VAL A 255 -9.61 -6.09 16.47
C VAL A 255 -10.06 -6.67 17.82
N SER A 256 -11.35 -6.60 18.16
CA SER A 256 -11.85 -7.09 19.45
C SER A 256 -11.73 -8.60 19.65
N ASP A 257 -11.86 -9.38 18.56
CA ASP A 257 -11.92 -10.84 18.65
C ASP A 257 -10.57 -11.52 18.41
N THR A 258 -9.64 -10.86 17.73
CA THR A 258 -8.36 -11.47 17.31
C THR A 258 -7.12 -10.83 17.91
N GLN A 259 -7.18 -9.58 18.34
CA GLN A 259 -6.03 -8.90 18.93
C GLN A 259 -6.08 -9.03 20.46
N SER A 260 -4.90 -9.12 21.08
CA SER A 260 -4.78 -9.03 22.53
C SER A 260 -5.10 -7.60 22.98
N PHE A 261 -5.46 -7.42 24.25
CA PHE A 261 -5.55 -6.12 24.92
C PHE A 261 -4.91 -6.29 26.30
N PHE A 262 -4.21 -5.29 26.83
CA PHE A 262 -3.47 -5.44 28.10
C PHE A 262 -4.39 -5.79 29.27
N GLU A 263 -5.62 -5.28 29.24
CA GLU A 263 -6.64 -5.50 30.26
C GLU A 263 -7.46 -6.79 30.06
N LEU A 264 -7.33 -7.48 28.91
CA LEU A 264 -8.13 -8.65 28.56
C LEU A 264 -7.21 -9.82 28.19
N SER A 265 -7.36 -10.95 28.87
CA SER A 265 -6.71 -12.18 28.43
C SER A 265 -7.11 -12.52 27.00
N GLU A 266 -6.13 -12.97 26.20
CA GLU A 266 -6.35 -13.34 24.82
C GLU A 266 -7.42 -14.43 24.74
N ASN A 267 -8.58 -14.11 24.16
CA ASN A 267 -9.66 -15.06 24.02
C ASN A 267 -9.44 -15.90 22.76
N ARG A 268 -8.56 -16.89 22.88
CA ARG A 268 -8.21 -17.80 21.78
C ARG A 268 -9.43 -18.42 21.11
N SER A 269 -10.48 -18.74 21.86
CA SER A 269 -11.72 -19.29 21.31
C SER A 269 -12.44 -18.29 20.39
N LYS A 270 -12.53 -17.01 20.76
CA LYS A 270 -13.10 -15.98 19.88
C LYS A 270 -12.28 -15.78 18.61
N SER A 271 -10.95 -15.77 18.74
CA SER A 271 -10.04 -15.65 17.59
C SER A 271 -10.21 -16.83 16.61
N ILE A 272 -10.32 -18.06 17.13
CA ILE A 272 -10.58 -19.26 16.33
C ILE A 272 -11.95 -19.16 15.62
N LEU A 273 -13.02 -18.86 16.36
CA LEU A 273 -14.35 -18.73 15.77
C LEU A 273 -14.43 -17.60 14.72
N PHE A 274 -13.72 -16.49 14.96
CA PHE A 274 -13.61 -15.41 13.99
C PHE A 274 -12.94 -15.93 12.71
N LYS A 275 -11.77 -16.55 12.85
CA LYS A 275 -10.99 -17.13 11.75
C LYS A 275 -11.82 -18.12 10.93
N GLU A 276 -12.48 -19.08 11.57
CA GLU A 276 -13.37 -20.07 10.93
C GLU A 276 -14.49 -19.40 10.12
N ASN A 277 -15.12 -18.36 10.66
CA ASN A 277 -16.19 -17.62 9.96
C ASN A 277 -15.73 -16.95 8.65
N TYR A 278 -14.43 -16.70 8.48
CA TYR A 278 -13.88 -16.02 7.30
C TYR A 278 -13.03 -16.93 6.39
N GLY A 279 -13.12 -18.25 6.55
CA GLY A 279 -12.37 -19.22 5.73
C GLY A 279 -11.10 -19.74 6.38
N SER A 280 -11.08 -19.77 7.71
CA SER A 280 -10.02 -20.32 8.56
C SER A 280 -8.75 -19.46 8.59
N SER A 281 -7.80 -19.67 7.67
CA SER A 281 -6.48 -19.06 7.79
C SER A 281 -6.41 -17.65 7.20
N GLU A 282 -5.66 -16.78 7.87
CA GLU A 282 -5.35 -15.46 7.37
C GLU A 282 -4.40 -15.57 6.18
N LEU A 283 -4.76 -14.92 5.07
CA LEU A 283 -3.90 -14.76 3.92
C LEU A 283 -2.96 -13.59 4.19
N ARG A 284 -1.66 -13.80 4.01
CA ARG A 284 -0.64 -12.76 4.19
C ARG A 284 0.07 -12.52 2.87
N PHE A 285 0.30 -11.26 2.55
CA PHE A 285 1.05 -10.84 1.37
C PHE A 285 2.13 -9.85 1.75
N THR A 286 3.24 -9.88 1.03
CA THR A 286 4.38 -8.98 1.22
C THR A 286 4.56 -8.09 0.00
N LEU A 287 5.01 -6.85 0.21
CA LEU A 287 5.30 -5.91 -0.87
C LEU A 287 6.45 -6.43 -1.74
N SER A 288 6.25 -6.46 -3.05
CA SER A 288 7.27 -6.89 -4.01
C SER A 288 7.72 -5.78 -4.96
N ALA A 289 6.88 -4.80 -5.27
CA ALA A 289 7.23 -3.68 -6.15
C ALA A 289 6.22 -2.54 -6.01
N ILE A 290 6.60 -1.33 -6.44
CA ILE A 290 5.70 -0.18 -6.61
C ILE A 290 5.81 0.27 -8.08
N LYS A 291 4.75 0.05 -8.86
CA LYS A 291 4.74 0.41 -10.29
C LYS A 291 4.69 1.93 -10.48
N LYS A 292 5.16 2.41 -11.64
CA LYS A 292 4.93 3.79 -12.07
C LYS A 292 3.49 3.98 -12.52
#